data_AF-A0A432R756-F1
#
_entry.id   AF-A0A432R756-F1
#
_cell.length_a   1.000
_cell.length_b   1.000
_cell.length_c   1.000
_cell.angle_alpha   90.00
_cell.angle_beta   90.00
_cell.angle_gamma   90.00
#
_symmetry.space_group_name_H-M   'P 1'
#
loop_
_entity.id
_entity.type
_entity.pdbx_description
1 polymer ?
#
loop_
_entity_poly.entity_id
_entity_poly.type
_entity_poly.pdbx_seq_one_letter_code
_entity_poly.pdbx_strand_id
1 'polypeptide(L)'
;MRYFWGILFLFLGIAGVLLPILPGLPFFVVSAFLFGLISEEQLIKGLKKFKIKDEKMAKWSNRLINYIIIRYIHKRNINLYT
;
A
#
# COMPACT_ATOMS: atom_id res chain seq x y z
N MET A 1 12.26 6.89 -5.58
CA MET A 1 11.60 7.62 -6.68
C MET A 1 10.18 7.13 -6.94
N ARG A 2 9.94 5.86 -7.28
CA ARG A 2 8.59 5.38 -7.68
C ARG A 2 7.48 5.58 -6.65
N TYR A 3 7.78 5.42 -5.35
CA TYR A 3 6.85 5.69 -4.25
C TYR A 3 6.42 7.16 -4.16
N PHE A 4 7.36 8.07 -4.39
CA PHE A 4 7.07 9.51 -4.39
C PHE A 4 6.09 9.85 -5.51
N TRP A 5 6.30 9.31 -6.71
CA TRP A 5 5.37 9.46 -7.83
C TRP A 5 4.01 8.82 -7.56
N GLY A 6 3.96 7.60 -7.01
CA GLY A 6 2.70 6.95 -6.67
C GLY A 6 1.86 7.75 -5.67
N ILE A 7 2.51 8.30 -4.64
CA ILE A 7 1.90 9.19 -3.64
C ILE A 7 1.46 10.52 -4.28
N LEU A 8 2.30 11.12 -5.11
CA LEU A 8 1.98 12.36 -5.81
C LEU A 8 0.76 12.21 -6.72
N PHE A 9 0.69 11.13 -7.50
CA PHE A 9 -0.46 10.81 -8.35
C PHE A 9 -1.71 10.48 -7.54
N LEU A 10 -1.57 9.89 -6.34
CA LEU A 10 -2.70 9.68 -5.43
C LEU A 10 -3.31 11.02 -4.99
N PHE A 11 -2.47 11.97 -4.56
CA PHE A 11 -2.93 13.30 -4.17
C PHE A 11 -3.52 14.08 -5.33
N LEU A 12 -2.95 13.98 -6.53
CA LEU A 12 -3.54 14.54 -7.76
C LEU A 12 -4.91 13.92 -8.09
N GLY A 13 -5.08 12.61 -7.87
CA GLY A 13 -6.37 11.93 -8.01
C GLY A 13 -7.41 12.46 -7.03
N ILE A 14 -7.05 12.59 -5.74
CA ILE A 14 -7.90 13.18 -4.70
C ILE A 14 -8.26 14.63 -5.05
N ALA A 15 -7.27 15.42 -5.46
CA ALA A 15 -7.48 16.79 -5.90
C ALA A 15 -8.39 16.86 -7.12
N GLY A 16 -8.30 15.93 -8.08
CA GLY A 16 -9.20 15.89 -9.24
C GLY A 16 -10.63 15.46 -8.93
N VAL A 17 -10.87 14.77 -7.81
CA VAL A 17 -12.24 14.52 -7.32
C VAL A 17 -12.80 15.74 -6.60
N LEU A 18 -11.97 16.44 -5.83
CA LEU A 18 -12.37 17.64 -5.07
C LEU A 18 -12.52 18.88 -5.96
N LEU A 19 -11.64 19.05 -6.95
CA LEU A 19 -11.64 20.09 -7.96
C LEU A 19 -12.01 19.42 -9.28
N PRO A 20 -13.27 19.49 -9.73
CA PRO A 20 -13.77 18.82 -10.95
C PRO A 20 -13.22 19.41 -12.27
N ILE A 21 -12.06 20.04 -12.20
CA ILE A 21 -11.27 20.61 -13.30
C ILE A 21 -10.20 19.60 -13.75
N LEU A 22 -9.72 18.74 -12.85
CA LEU A 22 -8.72 17.72 -13.17
C LEU A 22 -9.37 16.34 -13.36
N PRO A 23 -8.90 15.55 -14.34
CA PRO A 23 -9.37 14.18 -14.48
C PRO A 23 -8.78 13.30 -13.36
N GLY A 24 -9.53 13.15 -12.26
CA GLY A 24 -9.07 12.38 -11.09
C GLY A 24 -8.86 10.88 -11.37
N LEU A 25 -9.72 10.29 -12.20
CA LEU A 25 -9.71 8.86 -12.52
C LEU A 25 -8.37 8.37 -13.13
N PRO A 26 -7.82 9.03 -14.18
CA PRO A 26 -6.50 8.69 -14.72
C PRO A 26 -5.38 8.73 -13.68
N PHE A 27 -5.38 9.72 -12.79
CA PHE A 27 -4.34 9.84 -11.76
C PHE A 27 -4.42 8.71 -10.72
N PHE A 28 -5.63 8.27 -10.37
CA PHE A 28 -5.79 7.09 -9.53
C PHE A 28 -5.33 5.80 -10.22
N VAL A 29 -5.59 5.64 -11.52
CA VAL A 29 -5.11 4.48 -12.29
C VAL A 29 -3.59 4.42 -12.31
N VAL A 30 -2.92 5.55 -12.57
CA VAL A 30 -1.45 5.63 -12.57
C VAL A 30 -0.89 5.37 -11.17
N SER A 31 -1.52 5.93 -10.14
CA SER A 31 -1.13 5.68 -8.74
C SER A 31 -1.27 4.20 -8.39
N ALA A 32 -2.42 3.59 -8.70
CA ALA A 32 -2.68 2.17 -8.48
C ALA A 32 -1.71 1.27 -9.25
N PHE A 33 -1.32 1.64 -10.48
CA PHE A 33 -0.31 0.92 -11.25
C PHE A 33 1.07 1.00 -10.60
N LEU A 34 1.49 2.19 -10.18
CA LEU A 34 2.77 2.41 -9.49
C LEU A 34 2.86 1.69 -8.15
N PHE A 35 1.73 1.57 -7.44
CA PHE A 35 1.60 0.80 -6.20
C PHE A 35 1.42 -0.71 -6.45
N GLY A 36 0.73 -1.11 -7.52
CA GLY A 36 0.48 -2.52 -7.87
C GLY A 36 1.73 -3.25 -8.36
N LEU A 37 2.69 -2.52 -8.93
CA LEU A 37 4.02 -3.04 -9.28
C LEU A 37 4.95 -3.22 -8.06
N ILE A 38 4.48 -2.98 -6.83
CA ILE A 38 5.30 -3.15 -5.64
C ILE A 38 5.61 -4.63 -5.43
N SER A 39 6.90 -4.94 -5.28
CA SER A 39 7.31 -6.28 -4.87
C SER A 39 6.81 -6.59 -3.45
N GLU A 40 6.33 -7.81 -3.27
CA GLU A 40 5.80 -8.31 -2.00
C GLU A 40 6.76 -8.06 -0.84
N GLU A 41 8.06 -8.19 -1.10
CA GLU A 41 9.15 -8.01 -0.14
C GLU A 41 9.28 -6.57 0.35
N GLN A 42 9.12 -5.59 -0.55
CA GLN A 42 9.15 -4.17 -0.20
C GLN A 42 7.91 -3.79 0.62
N LEU A 43 6.76 -4.39 0.31
CA LEU A 43 5.52 -4.17 1.04
C LEU A 43 5.64 -4.71 2.47
N ILE A 44 6.18 -5.91 2.65
CA ILE A 44 6.44 -6.49 3.99
C ILE A 44 7.48 -5.66 4.77
N LYS A 45 8.56 -5.19 4.13
CA LYS A 45 9.54 -4.28 4.78
C LYS A 45 8.88 -2.97 5.22
N GLY A 46 8.04 -2.39 4.37
CA GLY A 46 7.28 -1.17 4.68
C GLY A 46 6.32 -1.38 5.86
N LEU A 47 5.53 -2.45 5.84
CA LEU A 47 4.61 -2.82 6.92
C LEU A 47 5.33 -3.07 8.25
N LYS A 48 6.49 -3.73 8.24
CA LYS A 48 7.33 -3.88 9.43
C LYS A 48 7.84 -2.55 9.97
N LYS A 49 8.20 -1.60 9.08
CA LYS A 49 8.66 -0.27 9.46
C LYS A 49 7.52 0.63 9.97
N PHE A 50 6.31 0.44 9.45
CA PHE A 50 5.09 1.14 9.87
C PHE A 50 4.45 0.59 11.14
N LYS A 51 5.01 -0.47 11.74
CA LYS A 51 4.51 -1.02 13.00
C LYS A 51 4.66 0.04 14.09
N ILE A 52 3.52 0.68 14.43
CA ILE A 52 3.46 1.75 15.41
C ILE A 52 3.81 1.14 16.78
N LYS A 53 4.82 1.72 17.42
CA LYS A 53 5.38 1.26 18.72
C LYS A 53 4.46 1.57 19.90
N ASP A 54 3.44 2.39 19.68
CA ASP A 54 2.49 2.88 20.68
C ASP A 54 1.33 1.90 20.88
N GLU A 55 1.33 1.18 22.01
CA GLU A 55 0.48 0.00 22.24
C GLU A 55 -1.02 0.30 22.32
N LYS A 56 -1.42 1.54 22.67
CA LYS A 56 -2.82 1.89 22.95
C LYS A 56 -3.64 2.21 21.69
N MET A 57 -3.12 2.98 20.74
CA MET A 57 -3.81 3.28 19.48
C MET A 57 -3.51 2.26 18.38
N ALA A 58 -2.40 1.53 18.47
CA ALA A 58 -1.97 0.64 17.40
C ALA A 58 -2.53 -0.78 17.48
N LYS A 59 -3.29 -1.16 18.52
CA LYS A 59 -3.73 -2.56 18.71
C LYS A 59 -4.49 -3.11 17.51
N TRP A 60 -5.40 -2.32 16.93
CA TRP A 60 -6.18 -2.74 15.77
C TRP A 60 -5.33 -2.73 14.49
N SER A 61 -4.56 -1.66 14.26
CA SER A 61 -3.66 -1.54 13.11
C SER A 61 -2.58 -2.63 13.08
N ASN A 62 -1.94 -2.92 14.23
CA ASN A 62 -0.95 -3.98 14.34
C ASN A 62 -1.55 -5.36 14.09
N ARG A 63 -2.80 -5.60 14.49
CA ARG A 63 -3.49 -6.88 14.22
C ARG A 63 -3.75 -7.06 12.72
N LEU A 64 -4.17 -6.01 12.03
CA LEU A 64 -4.35 -6.01 10.57
C LEU A 64 -3.03 -6.20 9.83
N ILE A 65 -1.99 -5.45 10.19
CA ILE A 65 -0.65 -5.57 9.60
C ILE A 65 -0.15 -7.01 9.77
N ASN A 66 -0.30 -7.59 10.96
CA ASN A 66 0.17 -8.95 11.22
C ASN A 66 -0.62 -9.99 10.41
N TYR A 67 -1.94 -9.84 10.30
CA TYR A 67 -2.78 -10.70 9.45
C TYR A 67 -2.36 -10.63 7.98
N ILE A 68 -2.14 -9.41 7.46
CA ILE A 68 -1.69 -9.20 6.08
C ILE A 68 -0.35 -9.88 5.85
N ILE A 69 0.62 -9.70 6.75
CA ILE A 69 1.95 -10.32 6.66
C ILE A 69 1.85 -11.85 6.67
N ILE A 70 1.10 -12.44 7.62
CA ILE A 70 0.95 -13.90 7.72
C ILE A 70 0.31 -14.47 6.46
N ARG A 71 -0.79 -13.86 6.00
CA ARG A 71 -1.48 -14.30 4.78
C ARG A 71 -0.57 -14.23 3.55
N TYR A 72 0.28 -13.20 3.48
CA TYR A 72 1.24 -13.05 2.39
C TYR A 72 2.33 -14.12 2.41
N ILE A 73 2.96 -14.34 3.56
CA ILE A 73 4.00 -15.37 3.75
C ILE A 73 3.44 -16.75 3.42
N HIS A 74 2.21 -17.05 3.88
CA HIS A 74 1.56 -18.33 3.64
C HIS A 74 1.25 -18.54 2.15
N LYS A 75 0.71 -17.53 1.47
CA LYS A 75 0.44 -17.60 0.02
C LYS A 75 1.72 -17.79 -0.81
N ARG A 76 2.82 -17.13 -0.41
CA ARG A 76 4.14 -17.32 -1.03
C ARG A 76 4.67 -18.75 -0.86
N ASN A 77 4.48 -19.34 0.32
CA ASN A 77 4.93 -20.70 0.62
C ASN A 77 4.22 -21.73 -0.27
N ILE A 78 2.90 -21.62 -0.46
CA ILE A 78 2.12 -22.53 -1.31
C ILE A 78 2.62 -22.54 -2.77
N ASN A 79 3.03 -21.37 -3.27
CA ASN A 79 3.51 -21.21 -4.65
C ASN A 79 4.95 -21.73 -4.87
N LEU A 80 5.66 -22.12 -3.81
CA LEU A 80 6.99 -22.74 -3.89
C LEU A 80 6.93 -24.27 -3.87
N TYR A 81 5.77 -24.86 -3.56
CA TYR A 81 5.54 -26.31 -3.54
C TYR A 81 4.65 -26.81 -4.70
N THR A 82 4.32 -25.93 -5.65
CA THR A 82 3.62 -26.26 -6.91
C THR A 82 4.58 -25.99 -8.06
#